data_AF-A0A256HFY1-F1
#
_entry.id   AF-A0A256HFY1-F1
#
_cell.length_a   1.000
_cell.length_b   1.000
_cell.length_c   1.000
_cell.angle_alpha   90.00
_cell.angle_beta   90.00
_cell.angle_gamma   90.00
#
_symmetry.space_group_name_H-M   'P 1'
#
loop_
_entity.id
_entity.type
_entity.pdbx_description
1 polymer ?
#
loop_
_entity_poly.entity_id
_entity_poly.type
_entity_poly.pdbx_seq_one_letter_code
_entity_poly.pdbx_strand_id
1 'polypeptide(L)'
;MDCDHCGCNLAGLPYTCKRCGEVFCSEHRLPESHDCQQLKIEKAERALKREAGKDTGPWFNQESENPNIDKSAHPDVVKVDNTDGRLTRSLLLLLALIVLGGIAVGVFNLV
;
A
#
# COMPACT_ATOMS: atom_id res chain seq x y z
N MET A 1 -19.86 16.81 -23.69
CA MET A 1 -19.42 15.79 -22.73
C MET A 1 -18.89 14.67 -23.57
N ASP A 2 -17.61 14.40 -23.43
CA ASP A 2 -16.84 13.57 -24.35
C ASP A 2 -16.15 12.48 -23.55
N CYS A 3 -15.85 11.35 -24.19
CA CYS A 3 -15.20 10.24 -23.53
C CYS A 3 -13.76 10.60 -23.17
N ASP A 4 -13.36 10.39 -21.90
CA ASP A 4 -12.00 10.68 -21.43
C ASP A 4 -10.93 9.77 -22.07
N HIS A 5 -11.35 8.71 -22.78
CA HIS A 5 -10.45 7.86 -23.56
C HIS A 5 -10.42 8.20 -25.06
N CYS A 6 -11.57 8.20 -25.76
CA CYS A 6 -11.61 8.41 -27.21
C CYS A 6 -11.86 9.84 -27.69
N GLY A 7 -12.27 10.76 -26.80
CA GLY A 7 -12.74 12.10 -27.19
C GLY A 7 -14.02 12.08 -28.04
N CYS A 8 -14.61 10.91 -28.23
CA CYS A 8 -15.88 10.70 -28.91
C CYS A 8 -17.03 11.34 -28.11
N ASN A 9 -17.96 11.96 -28.82
CA ASN A 9 -19.08 12.65 -28.17
C ASN A 9 -20.00 11.64 -27.48
N LEU A 10 -20.32 11.90 -26.20
CA LEU A 10 -21.24 11.07 -25.43
C LEU A 10 -22.68 11.45 -25.79
N ALA A 11 -23.12 11.00 -26.97
CA ALA A 11 -24.48 11.25 -27.47
C ALA A 11 -25.57 10.49 -26.67
N GLY A 12 -25.17 9.59 -25.76
CA GLY A 12 -26.05 8.78 -24.91
C GLY A 12 -25.73 8.89 -23.42
N LEU A 13 -26.07 7.85 -22.66
CA LEU A 13 -25.82 7.82 -21.21
C LEU A 13 -24.31 7.71 -20.92
N PRO A 14 -23.72 8.65 -20.16
CA PRO A 14 -22.31 8.58 -19.76
C PRO A 14 -22.06 7.45 -18.74
N TYR A 15 -20.92 6.77 -18.84
CA TYR A 15 -20.51 5.75 -17.89
C TYR A 15 -19.36 6.25 -17.02
N THR A 16 -19.60 6.38 -15.71
CA THR A 16 -18.55 6.73 -14.76
C THR A 16 -17.86 5.46 -14.24
N CYS A 17 -16.54 5.39 -14.40
CA CYS A 17 -15.76 4.27 -13.87
C CYS A 17 -15.70 4.36 -12.33
N LYS A 18 -16.14 3.31 -11.62
CA LYS A 18 -16.11 3.27 -10.14
C LYS A 18 -14.71 3.28 -9.52
N ARG A 19 -13.67 3.06 -10.34
CA ARG A 19 -12.29 2.91 -9.88
C ARG A 19 -11.50 4.21 -10.03
N CYS A 20 -11.53 4.82 -11.22
CA CYS A 20 -10.82 6.09 -11.48
C CYS A 20 -11.73 7.34 -11.44
N GLY A 21 -13.06 7.19 -11.50
CA GLY A 21 -14.00 8.32 -11.45
C GLY A 21 -14.22 9.05 -12.77
N GLU A 22 -13.51 8.70 -13.83
CA GLU A 22 -13.63 9.29 -15.17
C GLU A 22 -14.86 8.80 -15.94
N VAL A 23 -15.23 9.54 -17.00
CA VAL A 23 -16.44 9.33 -17.79
C VAL A 23 -16.13 8.80 -19.19
N PHE A 24 -16.79 7.72 -19.57
CA PHE A 24 -16.52 6.98 -20.80
C PHE A 24 -17.77 6.71 -21.64
N CYS A 25 -17.56 6.43 -22.93
CA CYS A 25 -18.59 5.93 -23.84
C CYS A 25 -18.88 4.43 -23.60
N SER A 26 -19.91 3.89 -24.25
CA SER A 26 -20.31 2.48 -24.14
C SER A 26 -19.19 1.50 -24.48
N GLU A 27 -18.32 1.84 -25.42
CA GLU A 27 -17.17 1.03 -25.84
C GLU A 27 -16.03 1.04 -24.80
N HIS A 28 -15.86 2.14 -24.08
CA HIS A 28 -14.79 2.32 -23.09
C HIS A 28 -15.27 2.21 -21.64
N ARG A 29 -16.53 1.79 -21.40
CA ARG A 29 -17.12 1.70 -20.06
C ARG A 29 -16.44 0.68 -19.13
N LEU A 30 -15.77 -0.33 -19.69
CA LEU A 30 -15.06 -1.33 -18.90
C LEU A 30 -13.67 -0.81 -18.51
N PRO A 31 -13.20 -1.08 -17.28
CA PRO A 31 -11.85 -0.71 -16.83
C PRO A 31 -10.72 -1.21 -17.74
N GLU A 32 -10.90 -2.34 -18.41
CA GLU A 32 -9.90 -2.89 -19.34
C GLU A 32 -9.93 -2.20 -20.70
N SER A 33 -11.06 -1.60 -21.08
CA SER A 33 -11.22 -0.90 -22.36
C SER A 33 -10.58 0.48 -22.34
N HIS A 34 -10.41 1.12 -21.18
CA HIS A 34 -9.74 2.42 -21.05
C HIS A 34 -8.44 2.39 -20.27
N ASP A 35 -7.82 1.20 -20.16
CA ASP A 35 -6.54 1.04 -19.51
C ASP A 35 -6.48 1.61 -18.06
N CYS A 36 -7.54 1.34 -17.29
CA CYS A 36 -7.76 1.92 -15.97
C CYS A 36 -6.55 1.70 -15.03
N GLN A 37 -5.90 2.78 -14.61
CA GLN A 37 -4.73 2.73 -13.74
C GLN A 37 -5.03 2.06 -12.40
N GLN A 38 -6.18 2.38 -11.81
CA GLN A 38 -6.59 1.82 -10.53
C GLN A 38 -6.81 0.29 -10.59
N LEU A 39 -7.28 -0.23 -11.74
CA LEU A 39 -7.35 -1.68 -11.96
C LEU A 39 -5.96 -2.32 -11.96
N LYS A 40 -4.95 -1.67 -12.55
CA LYS A 40 -3.58 -2.20 -12.57
C LYS A 40 -2.99 -2.26 -11.16
N ILE A 41 -3.20 -1.23 -10.35
CA ILE A 41 -2.75 -1.18 -8.95
C ILE A 41 -3.38 -2.32 -8.15
N GLU A 42 -4.70 -2.49 -8.22
CA GLU A 42 -5.39 -3.59 -7.53
C GLU A 42 -4.91 -4.98 -8.01
N LYS A 43 -4.68 -5.15 -9.32
CA LYS A 43 -4.13 -6.40 -9.88
C LYS A 43 -2.72 -6.67 -9.33
N ALA A 44 -1.87 -5.65 -9.24
CA ALA A 44 -0.52 -5.75 -8.69
C ALA A 44 -0.54 -6.06 -7.19
N GLU A 45 -1.37 -5.37 -6.41
CA GLU A 45 -1.53 -5.64 -4.98
C GLU A 45 -2.01 -7.08 -4.74
N ARG A 46 -2.96 -7.56 -5.53
CA ARG A 46 -3.42 -8.94 -5.45
C ARG A 46 -2.34 -9.96 -5.83
N ALA A 47 -1.47 -9.62 -6.78
CA ALA A 47 -0.30 -10.45 -7.09
C ALA A 47 0.66 -10.52 -5.89
N LEU A 48 0.95 -9.36 -5.27
CA LEU A 48 1.78 -9.24 -4.07
C LEU A 48 1.25 -10.05 -2.88
N LYS A 49 -0.06 -10.00 -2.66
CA LYS A 49 -0.70 -10.80 -1.59
C LYS A 49 -0.65 -12.31 -1.88
N ARG A 50 -0.69 -12.72 -3.15
CA ARG A 50 -0.58 -14.14 -3.53
C ARG A 50 0.82 -14.70 -3.36
N GLU A 51 1.85 -13.92 -3.63
CA GLU A 51 3.23 -14.32 -3.33
C GLU A 51 3.50 -14.34 -1.82
N ALA A 52 2.94 -13.38 -1.07
CA ALA A 52 3.09 -13.31 0.38
C ALA A 52 2.31 -14.41 1.14
N GLY A 53 1.20 -14.93 0.58
CA GLY A 53 0.31 -15.90 1.24
C GLY A 53 0.44 -17.35 0.74
N LYS A 54 1.65 -17.81 0.37
CA LYS A 54 1.87 -19.19 -0.13
C LYS A 54 1.95 -20.27 0.98
N ASP A 55 1.44 -19.96 2.16
CA ASP A 55 1.20 -20.86 3.28
C ASP A 55 -0.08 -20.32 3.97
N THR A 56 -1.17 -21.05 4.20
CA THR A 56 -1.46 -22.47 4.32
C THR A 56 -2.96 -22.69 4.11
N GLY A 57 -3.38 -23.70 3.33
CA GLY A 57 -4.76 -24.20 3.39
C GLY A 57 -5.29 -24.80 2.08
N PRO A 58 -5.81 -26.04 2.09
CA PRO A 58 -6.47 -26.63 0.93
C PRO A 58 -7.72 -25.84 0.50
N TRP A 59 -7.95 -25.77 -0.80
CA TRP A 59 -9.05 -25.04 -1.45
C TRP A 59 -10.44 -25.65 -1.24
N PHE A 60 -10.57 -26.64 -0.36
CA PHE A 60 -11.84 -27.21 0.10
C PHE A 60 -11.70 -27.66 1.55
N ASN A 61 -12.24 -26.86 2.46
CA ASN A 61 -12.74 -27.36 3.74
C ASN A 61 -14.25 -27.13 3.69
N GLN A 62 -15.02 -28.20 3.50
CA GLN A 62 -16.45 -28.19 3.77
C GLN A 62 -16.63 -28.17 5.29
N GLU A 63 -16.72 -27.00 5.89
CA GLU A 63 -17.48 -26.84 7.13
C GLU A 63 -18.59 -25.84 6.84
N SER A 64 -19.72 -26.41 6.46
CA SER A 64 -20.97 -25.70 6.23
C SER A 64 -21.57 -25.33 7.58
N GLU A 65 -21.23 -24.16 8.10
CA GLU A 65 -22.02 -23.50 9.15
C GLU A 65 -22.19 -22.01 8.81
N ASN A 66 -23.20 -21.73 7.98
CA ASN A 66 -23.89 -20.43 7.90
C ASN A 66 -24.97 -20.47 9.01
N PRO A 67 -25.41 -19.40 9.73
CA PRO A 67 -25.50 -17.98 9.32
C PRO A 67 -25.52 -16.95 10.48
N ASN A 68 -24.50 -16.12 10.70
CA ASN A 68 -24.59 -14.80 11.39
C ASN A 68 -23.18 -14.23 11.56
N ILE A 69 -22.73 -13.39 10.63
CA ILE A 69 -21.64 -12.47 10.90
C ILE A 69 -22.18 -11.07 10.62
N ASP A 70 -22.26 -10.30 11.68
CA ASP A 70 -22.72 -8.93 11.72
C ASP A 70 -21.88 -8.01 10.83
N LYS A 71 -22.58 -7.06 10.25
CA LYS A 71 -22.03 -5.97 9.46
C LYS A 71 -21.38 -4.95 10.40
N SER A 72 -20.20 -5.24 10.94
CA SER A 72 -19.45 -4.24 11.71
C SER A 72 -17.96 -4.53 11.81
N ALA A 73 -17.22 -4.34 10.71
CA ALA A 73 -15.82 -3.91 10.80
C ALA A 73 -15.33 -3.39 9.44
N HIS A 74 -15.06 -2.10 9.39
CA HIS A 74 -14.19 -1.47 8.41
C HIS A 74 -12.78 -2.10 8.54
N PRO A 75 -12.03 -2.34 7.44
CA PRO A 75 -10.79 -3.11 7.49
C PRO A 75 -9.76 -2.50 8.44
N ASP A 76 -9.08 -3.42 9.11
CA ASP A 76 -8.07 -3.26 10.13
C ASP A 76 -7.06 -2.17 9.82
N VAL A 77 -6.87 -1.26 10.78
CA VAL A 77 -5.74 -0.35 10.82
C VAL A 77 -4.46 -1.18 10.76
N VAL A 78 -3.75 -1.08 9.64
CA VAL A 78 -2.37 -1.56 9.53
C VAL A 78 -1.57 -0.85 10.62
N LYS A 79 -1.16 -1.61 11.63
CA LYS A 79 -0.22 -1.12 12.64
C LYS A 79 1.13 -1.02 11.94
N VAL A 80 1.50 0.21 11.57
CA VAL A 80 2.86 0.51 11.13
C VAL A 80 3.76 0.30 12.34
N ASP A 81 4.47 -0.82 12.39
CA ASP A 81 5.59 -0.99 13.30
C ASP A 81 6.73 -0.09 12.83
N ASN A 82 6.98 0.97 13.59
CA ASN A 82 8.10 1.86 13.37
C ASN A 82 9.35 1.11 13.79
N THR A 83 10.09 0.58 12.81
CA THR A 83 11.36 -0.11 13.01
C THR A 83 12.23 0.65 13.99
N ASP A 84 12.50 -0.01 15.11
CA ASP A 84 13.07 0.56 16.31
C ASP A 84 14.37 1.32 16.06
N GLY A 85 14.58 2.37 16.87
CA GLY A 85 15.80 3.19 16.99
C GLY A 85 17.05 2.42 17.46
N ARG A 86 17.31 1.25 16.90
CA ARG A 86 18.51 0.45 17.12
C ARG A 86 19.71 1.07 16.42
N LEU A 87 19.51 1.66 15.24
CA LEU A 87 20.54 2.42 14.52
C LEU A 87 20.87 3.75 15.20
N THR A 88 19.89 4.43 15.79
CA THR A 88 20.10 5.72 16.48
C THR A 88 20.85 5.55 17.80
N ARG A 89 20.56 4.50 18.59
CA ARG A 89 21.27 4.23 19.85
C ARG A 89 22.75 3.88 19.65
N SER A 90 23.08 3.02 18.69
CA SER A 90 24.48 2.70 18.39
C SER A 90 25.26 3.91 17.89
N LEU A 91 24.65 4.75 17.04
CA LEU A 91 25.28 5.99 16.58
C LEU A 91 25.50 7.01 17.70
N LEU A 92 24.52 7.18 18.60
CA LEU A 92 24.64 8.07 19.76
C LEU A 92 25.74 7.64 20.74
N LEU A 93 25.91 6.33 20.97
CA LEU A 93 26.98 5.81 21.82
C LEU A 93 28.37 6.03 21.20
N LEU A 94 28.52 5.84 19.88
CA LEU A 94 29.78 6.12 19.19
C LEU A 94 30.16 7.60 19.25
N LEU A 95 29.20 8.50 19.01
CA LEU A 95 29.42 9.95 19.14
C LEU A 95 29.79 10.35 20.57
N ALA A 96 29.15 9.76 21.58
CA ALA A 96 29.48 10.01 22.98
C ALA A 96 30.91 9.56 23.33
N LEU A 97 31.36 8.40 22.83
CA LEU A 97 32.74 7.92 23.04
C LEU A 97 33.78 8.83 22.37
N ILE A 98 33.48 9.36 21.17
CA ILE A 98 34.38 10.29 20.48
C ILE A 98 34.50 11.61 21.25
N VAL A 99 33.39 12.15 21.78
CA VAL A 99 33.40 13.38 22.58
C VAL A 99 34.16 13.17 23.90
N LEU A 100 33.90 12.07 24.61
CA LEU A 100 34.60 11.76 25.87
C LEU A 100 36.10 11.49 25.65
N GLY A 101 36.46 10.78 24.59
CA GLY A 101 37.86 10.51 24.22
C GLY A 101 38.61 11.76 23.74
N GLY A 102 37.94 12.62 22.96
CA GLY A 102 38.50 13.90 22.50
C GLY A 102 38.79 14.88 23.63
N ILE A 103 37.96 14.89 24.68
CA ILE A 103 38.20 15.69 25.90
C ILE A 103 39.44 15.19 26.64
N ALA A 104 39.66 13.87 26.72
CA ALA A 104 40.85 13.30 27.37
C ALA A 104 42.16 13.63 26.62
N VAL A 105 42.14 13.60 25.27
CA VAL A 105 43.32 13.94 24.45
C VAL A 105 43.57 15.45 24.38
N GLY A 106 42.51 16.26 24.38
CA GLY A 106 42.60 17.73 24.35
C GLY A 106 43.15 18.34 25.64
N VAL A 107 42.76 17.79 26.80
CA VAL A 107 43.28 18.25 28.11
C VAL A 107 44.73 17.81 28.34
N PHE A 108 45.15 16.68 27.74
CA PHE A 108 46.54 16.19 27.81
C PHE A 108 47.53 16.99 26.94
N ASN A 109 47.05 17.78 25.96
CA ASN A 109 47.90 18.66 25.14
C ASN A 109 47.97 20.12 25.66
N LEU A 110 47.32 20.43 26.79
CA LEU A 110 47.30 21.77 27.40
C LEU A 110 47.99 21.83 28.78
N VAL A 111 48.57 20.71 29.24
CA VAL A 111 49.40 20.61 30.47
C VAL A 111 50.86 20.38 30.09
#